data_AF-A0A3D1RU86-F1
#
_entry.id   AF-A0A3D1RU86-F1
#
_cell.length_a   1.000
_cell.length_b   1.000
_cell.length_c   1.000
_cell.angle_alpha   90.00
_cell.angle_beta   90.00
_cell.angle_gamma   90.00
#
_symmetry.space_group_name_H-M   'P 1'
#
loop_
_entity.id
_entity.type
_entity.pdbx_description
1 polymer ?
#
loop_
_entity_poly.entity_id
_entity_poly.type
_entity_poly.pdbx_seq_one_letter_code
_entity_poly.pdbx_strand_id
1 'polypeptide(L)'
;MTSTATDRTVLPRQWPLRINGLLFDLDGTLADTVPDLTTATNQMLCALDRAPVTADQIRAWVGDGARRLVARALAVDRIMSSETTEVDAAYRLFGDYY
;
A
#
# COMPACT_ATOMS: atom_id res chain seq x y z
N MET A 1 17.25 3.98 -64.32
CA MET A 1 17.33 3.32 -63.00
C MET A 1 17.99 4.28 -62.02
N THR A 2 17.23 4.79 -61.06
CA THR A 2 17.65 5.39 -59.77
C THR A 2 16.33 5.79 -59.10
N SER A 3 15.66 4.83 -58.46
CA SER A 3 15.79 4.50 -57.03
C SER A 3 15.30 5.65 -56.14
N THR A 4 14.03 5.51 -55.80
CA THR A 4 13.24 6.20 -54.79
C THR A 4 14.00 6.33 -53.46
N ALA A 5 14.09 7.55 -52.94
CA ALA A 5 14.30 7.79 -51.52
C ALA A 5 13.02 8.46 -51.00
N THR A 6 12.10 7.65 -50.50
CA THR A 6 10.93 8.13 -49.76
C THR A 6 11.42 8.72 -48.45
N ASP A 7 11.43 10.05 -48.38
CA ASP A 7 11.65 10.81 -47.16
C ASP A 7 10.54 10.46 -46.14
N ARG A 8 10.91 9.63 -45.15
CA ARG A 8 10.05 9.31 -44.02
C ARG A 8 10.21 10.42 -42.99
N THR A 9 9.46 11.50 -43.15
CA THR A 9 9.30 12.50 -42.11
C THR A 9 8.63 11.85 -40.89
N VAL A 10 9.44 11.47 -39.90
CA VAL A 10 8.95 11.04 -38.59
C VAL A 10 8.47 12.31 -37.88
N LEU A 11 7.15 12.51 -37.80
CA LEU A 11 6.61 13.60 -37.00
C LEU A 11 7.05 13.40 -35.54
N PRO A 12 7.55 14.44 -34.86
CA PRO A 12 7.94 14.32 -33.46
C PRO A 12 6.74 13.82 -32.65
N ARG A 13 6.94 12.82 -31.78
CA ARG A 13 5.92 12.38 -30.81
C ARG A 13 5.64 13.55 -29.87
N GLN A 14 4.71 14.40 -30.26
CA GLN A 14 4.16 15.45 -29.43
C GLN A 14 3.22 14.80 -28.43
N TRP A 15 3.74 14.54 -27.24
CA TRP A 15 2.91 14.16 -26.11
C TRP A 15 2.02 15.36 -25.76
N PRO A 16 0.70 15.17 -25.65
CA PRO A 16 -0.26 16.27 -25.52
C PRO A 16 -0.12 17.04 -24.20
N LEU A 17 0.70 16.56 -23.26
CA LEU A 17 0.93 17.18 -21.95
C LEU A 17 2.42 17.20 -21.63
N ARG A 18 2.92 18.37 -21.22
CA ARG A 18 4.24 18.52 -20.60
C ARG A 18 4.09 18.16 -19.12
N ILE A 19 4.62 17.01 -18.73
CA ILE A 19 4.62 16.57 -17.32
C ILE A 19 5.94 16.98 -16.68
N ASN A 20 5.87 17.83 -15.66
CA ASN A 20 7.04 18.39 -14.99
C ASN A 20 7.39 17.65 -13.68
N GLY A 21 6.58 16.66 -13.28
CA GLY A 21 6.83 15.84 -12.10
C GLY A 21 5.85 14.67 -12.01
N LEU A 22 6.31 13.56 -11.45
CA LEU A 22 5.49 12.41 -11.06
C LEU A 22 5.66 12.20 -9.55
N LEU A 23 4.55 11.96 -8.86
CA LEU A 23 4.54 11.50 -7.48
C LEU A 23 4.07 10.05 -7.49
N PHE A 24 4.86 9.17 -6.88
CA PHE A 24 4.52 7.78 -6.72
C PHE A 24 4.23 7.51 -5.25
N ASP A 25 3.18 6.74 -4.99
CA ASP A 25 3.01 6.10 -3.70
C ASP A 25 4.07 5.01 -3.52
N LEU A 26 4.35 4.64 -2.27
CA LEU A 26 5.32 3.57 -1.96
C LEU A 26 4.62 2.22 -1.90
N ASP A 27 3.65 2.09 -0.98
CA ASP A 27 3.04 0.82 -0.62
C ASP A 27 2.08 0.34 -1.72
N GLY A 28 2.35 -0.83 -2.28
CA GLY A 28 1.55 -1.40 -3.36
C GLY A 28 1.71 -0.70 -4.72
N THR A 29 2.62 0.28 -4.83
CA THR A 29 2.97 0.97 -6.09
C THR A 29 4.43 0.74 -6.47
N LEU A 30 5.38 1.10 -5.61
CA LEU A 30 6.81 0.89 -5.86
C LEU A 30 7.39 -0.30 -5.10
N ALA A 31 6.81 -0.63 -3.94
CA ALA A 31 7.21 -1.77 -3.12
C ALA A 31 5.99 -2.66 -2.81
N ASP A 32 6.18 -3.97 -2.90
CA ASP A 32 5.19 -4.94 -2.40
C ASP A 32 5.42 -5.15 -0.90
N THR A 33 4.90 -4.22 -0.10
CA THR A 33 4.99 -4.23 1.37
C THR A 33 3.89 -5.07 2.03
N VAL A 34 2.95 -5.61 1.25
CA VAL A 34 1.82 -6.40 1.77
C VAL A 34 2.28 -7.64 2.56
N PRO A 35 3.28 -8.44 2.11
CA PRO A 35 3.73 -9.61 2.87
C PRO A 35 4.29 -9.25 4.26
N ASP A 36 5.08 -8.19 4.33
CA ASP A 36 5.70 -7.73 5.59
C ASP A 36 4.65 -7.15 6.54
N LEU A 37 3.77 -6.29 6.02
CA LEU A 37 2.64 -5.75 6.78
C LEU A 37 1.70 -6.85 7.29
N THR A 38 1.46 -7.89 6.49
CA THR A 38 0.65 -9.04 6.90
C THR A 38 1.32 -9.79 8.06
N THR A 39 2.63 -10.01 7.97
CA THR A 39 3.40 -10.68 9.01
C THR A 39 3.37 -9.89 10.31
N ALA A 40 3.71 -8.60 10.28
CA ALA A 40 3.74 -7.74 11.46
C ALA A 40 2.35 -7.58 12.09
N THR A 41 1.31 -7.41 11.27
CA THR A 41 -0.07 -7.30 11.77
C THR A 41 -0.51 -8.59 12.45
N ASN A 42 -0.22 -9.75 11.87
CA ASN A 42 -0.60 -11.03 12.46
C ASN A 42 0.21 -11.36 13.72
N GLN A 43 1.47 -10.93 13.82
CA GLN A 43 2.25 -11.02 15.06
C GLN A 43 1.66 -10.14 16.17
N MET A 44 1.30 -8.90 15.85
CA MET A 44 0.58 -8.00 16.77
C MET A 44 -0.76 -8.61 17.22
N LEU A 45 -1.58 -9.10 16.30
CA LEU A 45 -2.88 -9.70 16.61
C LEU A 45 -2.72 -10.96 17.48
N CYS A 46 -1.73 -11.80 17.18
CA CYS A 46 -1.43 -12.99 17.98
C CYS A 46 -1.03 -12.63 19.42
N ALA A 47 -0.19 -11.61 19.60
CA ALA A 47 0.20 -11.12 20.93
C ALA A 47 -0.96 -10.48 21.71
N LEU A 48 -2.07 -10.13 21.04
CA LEU A 48 -3.30 -9.61 21.63
C LEU A 48 -4.42 -10.67 21.74
N ASP A 49 -4.11 -11.95 21.50
CA ASP A 49 -5.06 -13.07 21.46
C ASP A 49 -6.23 -12.83 20.49
N ARG A 50 -5.95 -12.25 19.31
CA ARG A 50 -6.90 -11.97 18.24
C ARG A 50 -6.72 -12.91 17.05
N ALA A 51 -7.79 -13.09 16.27
CA ALA A 51 -7.72 -13.84 15.02
C ALA A 51 -6.80 -13.13 14.02
N PRO A 52 -6.02 -13.87 13.22
CA PRO A 52 -5.20 -13.28 12.17
C PRO A 52 -6.06 -12.77 11.01
N VAL A 53 -5.50 -11.85 10.23
CA VAL A 53 -6.10 -11.31 9.01
C VAL A 53 -5.37 -11.84 7.77
N THR A 54 -6.07 -11.81 6.64
CA THR A 54 -5.53 -12.27 5.35
C THR A 54 -4.73 -11.16 4.65
N ALA A 55 -3.80 -11.55 3.77
CA ALA A 55 -3.06 -10.61 2.95
C ALA A 55 -3.98 -9.76 2.04
N ASP A 56 -5.13 -10.30 1.62
CA ASP A 56 -6.10 -9.55 0.82
C ASP A 56 -6.81 -8.47 1.64
N GLN A 57 -7.10 -8.73 2.92
CA GLN A 57 -7.61 -7.71 3.83
C GLN A 57 -6.57 -6.60 4.04
N ILE A 58 -5.30 -6.96 4.26
CA ILE A 58 -4.20 -5.99 4.38
C ILE A 58 -4.09 -5.14 3.11
N ARG A 59 -4.06 -5.77 1.93
CA ARG A 59 -3.99 -5.08 0.64
C ARG A 59 -5.14 -4.09 0.44
N ALA A 60 -6.33 -4.39 0.95
CA ALA A 60 -7.48 -3.47 0.89
C ALA A 60 -7.39 -2.30 1.89
N TRP A 61 -6.51 -2.36 2.89
CA TRP A 61 -6.39 -1.35 3.95
C TRP A 61 -5.14 -0.49 3.87
N VAL A 62 -4.14 -0.90 3.09
CA VAL A 62 -2.90 -0.17 2.83
C VAL A 62 -3.18 1.16 2.09
N GLY A 63 -2.35 2.18 2.35
CA GLY A 63 -2.42 3.50 1.72
C GLY A 63 -2.88 4.64 2.65
N ASP A 64 -3.60 4.33 3.73
CA ASP A 64 -4.06 5.33 4.70
C ASP A 64 -3.12 5.50 5.92
N GLY A 65 -1.95 4.85 5.88
CA GLY A 65 -0.94 4.82 6.94
C GLY A 65 -1.14 3.70 7.97
N ALA A 66 -0.03 3.30 8.60
CA ALA A 66 0.05 2.13 9.47
C ALA A 66 -0.91 2.19 10.68
N ARG A 67 -1.14 3.36 11.28
CA ARG A 67 -2.06 3.51 12.42
C ARG A 67 -3.51 3.20 12.05
N ARG A 68 -3.94 3.56 10.84
CA ARG A 68 -5.28 3.21 10.33
C ARG A 68 -5.39 1.73 10.00
N LEU A 69 -4.31 1.12 9.48
CA LEU A 69 -4.25 -0.32 9.28
C LEU A 69 -4.41 -1.07 10.61
N VAL A 70 -3.68 -0.68 11.66
CA VAL A 70 -3.82 -1.27 13.01
C VAL A 70 -5.25 -1.11 13.55
N ALA A 71 -5.83 0.08 13.43
CA ALA A 71 -7.21 0.31 13.87
C ALA A 71 -8.23 -0.57 13.13
N ARG A 72 -8.05 -0.79 11.82
CA ARG A 72 -8.90 -1.70 11.02
C ARG A 72 -8.72 -3.15 11.45
N ALA A 73 -7.48 -3.59 11.67
CA ALA A 73 -7.17 -4.95 12.11
C ALA A 73 -7.83 -5.29 13.47
N LEU A 74 -7.83 -4.36 14.42
CA LEU A 74 -8.51 -4.54 15.72
C LEU A 74 -10.05 -4.58 15.62
N ALA A 75 -10.61 -3.97 14.58
CA ALA A 75 -12.06 -3.84 14.40
C ALA A 75 -12.69 -5.01 13.62
N VAL A 76 -11.91 -5.91 13.01
CA VAL A 76 -12.42 -6.99 12.14
C VAL A 76 -13.49 -7.85 12.83
N ASP A 77 -13.23 -8.20 14.09
CA ASP A 77 -14.11 -9.09 14.86
C ASP A 77 -15.04 -8.33 15.82
N ARG A 78 -15.09 -6.99 15.72
CA ARG A 78 -15.88 -6.14 16.61
C ARG A 78 -16.92 -5.33 15.84
N ILE A 79 -18.14 -5.32 16.37
CA ILE A 79 -19.23 -4.45 15.88
C ILE A 79 -18.95 -2.97 16.23
N MET A 80 -17.99 -2.69 17.14
CA MET A 80 -17.67 -1.35 17.66
C MET A 80 -16.24 -0.90 17.35
N SER A 81 -16.06 0.40 17.15
CA SER A 81 -14.77 1.06 16.97
C SER A 81 -13.85 0.80 18.16
N SER A 82 -12.58 0.50 17.91
CA SER A 82 -11.57 0.36 18.96
C SER A 82 -11.30 1.71 19.63
N GLU A 83 -11.11 1.72 20.95
CA GLU A 83 -10.77 2.93 21.69
C GLU A 83 -9.37 3.43 21.30
N THR A 84 -9.15 4.75 21.30
CA THR A 84 -7.88 5.36 20.89
C THR A 84 -6.69 4.80 21.69
N THR A 85 -6.86 4.55 22.99
CA THR A 85 -5.81 3.98 23.85
C THR A 85 -5.43 2.55 23.44
N GLU A 86 -6.40 1.73 23.03
CA GLU A 86 -6.17 0.36 22.54
C GLU A 86 -5.41 0.38 21.22
N VAL A 87 -5.83 1.27 20.29
CA VAL A 87 -5.13 1.48 19.01
C VAL A 87 -3.69 1.94 19.24
N ASP A 88 -3.44 2.80 20.21
CA ASP A 88 -2.10 3.33 20.49
C ASP A 88 -1.17 2.28 21.07
N ALA A 89 -1.69 1.43 21.97
CA ALA A 89 -0.95 0.30 22.50
C ALA A 89 -0.64 -0.72 21.40
N ALA A 90 -1.64 -1.08 20.60
CA ALA A 90 -1.46 -2.01 19.48
C ALA A 90 -0.51 -1.44 18.41
N TYR A 91 -0.56 -0.14 18.13
CA TYR A 91 0.32 0.51 17.16
C TYR A 91 1.79 0.48 17.61
N ARG A 92 2.05 0.63 18.91
CA ARG A 92 3.40 0.44 19.46
C ARG A 92 3.88 -1.00 19.29
N LEU A 93 3.03 -1.96 19.64
CA LEU A 93 3.33 -3.39 19.51
C LEU A 93 3.56 -3.80 18.04
N PHE A 94 2.78 -3.25 17.12
CA PHE A 94 3.00 -3.43 15.68
C PHE A 94 4.41 -2.99 15.25
N GLY A 95 4.89 -1.85 15.77
CA GLY A 95 6.23 -1.33 15.48
C GLY A 95 7.37 -2.19 16.03
N ASP A 96 7.11 -3.11 16.97
CA ASP A 96 8.11 -4.09 17.38
C ASP A 96 8.33 -5.19 16.32
N TYR A 97 7.41 -5.30 15.35
CA TYR A 97 7.40 -6.29 14.29
C TYR A 97 7.61 -5.73 12.88
N TYR A 98 7.64 -4.40 12.70
CA TYR A 98 7.80 -3.69 11.41
C TYR A 98 8.63 -2.41 11.57
#